data_AF-A0A1Q6IGA2-F1
#
_entry.id   AF-A0A1Q6IGA2-F1
#
_cell.length_a   1.000
_cell.length_b   1.000
_cell.length_c   1.000
_cell.angle_alpha   90.00
_cell.angle_beta   90.00
_cell.angle_gamma   90.00
#
_symmetry.space_group_name_H-M   'P 1'
#
loop_
_entity.id
_entity.type
_entity.pdbx_description
1 polymer ?
#
loop_
_entity_poly.entity_id
_entity_poly.type
_entity_poly.pdbx_seq_one_letter_code
_entity_poly.pdbx_strand_id
1 'polypeptide(L)'
;MTIMLMSGGELQLGQYAGFTMILGIAMVAAPGIPGGAIMAALGLLQSMLGFDETAQGGMITLYIAMDSFGTATNVTVAGDIAIIVNRVNK
;
A
#
# COMPACT_ATOMS: atom_id res chain seq x y z
N MET A 1 4.00 -3.86 -6.93
CA MET A 1 4.01 -3.54 -8.37
C MET A 1 5.41 -3.52 -8.96
N THR A 2 6.38 -2.89 -8.31
CA THR A 2 7.80 -2.89 -8.75
C THR A 2 8.34 -4.30 -9.00
N ILE A 3 8.07 -5.25 -8.10
CA ILE A 3 8.50 -6.64 -8.24
C ILE A 3 7.88 -7.33 -9.48
N MET A 4 6.60 -7.07 -9.79
CA MET A 4 5.91 -7.68 -10.94
C MET A 4 6.49 -7.20 -12.28
N LEU A 5 6.87 -5.92 -12.36
CA LEU A 5 7.53 -5.34 -13.52
C LEU A 5 8.99 -5.82 -13.64
N MET A 6 9.69 -5.95 -12.51
CA MET A 6 11.06 -6.48 -12.47
C MET A 6 11.12 -7.98 -12.84
N SER A 7 10.07 -8.74 -12.57
CA SER A 7 9.96 -10.16 -12.95
C SER A 7 9.49 -10.39 -14.38
N GLY A 8 9.35 -9.34 -15.19
CA GLY A 8 8.92 -9.43 -16.59
C GLY A 8 7.41 -9.67 -16.78
N GLY A 9 6.60 -9.48 -15.75
CA GLY A 9 5.14 -9.62 -15.83
C GLY A 9 4.48 -8.46 -16.57
N GLU A 10 3.46 -8.75 -17.37
CA GLU A 10 2.65 -7.72 -18.03
C GLU A 10 1.67 -7.08 -17.04
N LEU A 11 1.69 -5.75 -16.96
CA LEU A 11 0.78 -5.00 -16.10
C LEU A 11 -0.53 -4.71 -16.83
N GLN A 12 -1.56 -5.52 -16.59
CA GLN A 12 -2.91 -5.17 -17.02
C GLN A 12 -3.50 -4.11 -16.09
N LEU A 13 -3.88 -2.96 -16.66
CA LEU A 13 -4.51 -1.84 -15.94
C LEU A 13 -5.73 -2.27 -15.10
N GLY A 14 -6.52 -3.23 -15.59
CA GLY A 14 -7.68 -3.75 -14.87
C GLY A 14 -7.29 -4.50 -13.59
N GLN A 15 -6.25 -5.35 -13.66
CA GLN A 15 -5.74 -6.08 -12.50
C GLN A 15 -5.11 -5.11 -11.48
N TYR A 16 -4.38 -4.09 -11.97
CA TYR A 16 -3.83 -3.02 -11.13
C TYR A 16 -4.92 -2.27 -10.36
N ALA A 17 -5.92 -1.75 -11.08
CA ALA A 17 -7.00 -0.97 -10.47
C ALA A 17 -7.80 -1.81 -9.46
N GLY A 18 -8.10 -3.07 -9.80
CA GLY A 18 -8.78 -4.00 -8.91
C GLY A 18 -7.99 -4.28 -7.62
N PHE A 19 -6.70 -4.58 -7.74
CA PHE A 19 -5.82 -4.79 -6.58
C PHE A 19 -5.76 -3.54 -5.69
N THR A 20 -5.54 -2.35 -6.25
CA THR A 20 -5.45 -1.11 -5.47
C THR A 20 -6.75 -0.78 -4.73
N MET A 21 -7.92 -1.01 -5.34
CA MET A 21 -9.21 -0.77 -4.68
C MET A 21 -9.43 -1.71 -3.49
N ILE A 22 -9.17 -3.01 -3.66
CA ILE A 22 -9.32 -3.99 -2.57
C ILE A 22 -8.28 -3.74 -1.47
N LEU A 23 -7.06 -3.37 -1.85
CA LEU A 23 -6.02 -2.99 -0.89
C LEU A 23 -6.47 -1.80 -0.05
N GLY A 24 -7.07 -0.76 -0.66
CA GLY A 24 -7.59 0.40 0.06
C GLY A 24 -8.62 0.02 1.13
N ILE A 25 -9.48 -0.96 0.86
CA ILE A 25 -10.44 -1.50 1.84
C ILE A 25 -9.70 -2.23 2.97
N ALA A 26 -8.77 -3.11 2.62
CA ALA A 26 -7.99 -3.87 3.60
C ALA A 26 -7.15 -2.97 4.51
N MET A 27 -6.65 -1.85 3.99
CA MET A 27 -5.84 -0.89 4.75
C MET A 27 -6.61 -0.19 5.87
N VAL A 28 -7.95 -0.16 5.84
CA VAL A 28 -8.76 0.38 6.95
C VAL A 28 -8.53 -0.42 8.24
N ALA A 29 -8.29 -1.72 8.12
CA ALA A 29 -8.05 -2.62 9.24
C ALA A 29 -6.55 -2.86 9.50
N ALA A 30 -5.65 -2.19 8.77
CA ALA A 30 -4.22 -2.42 8.92
C ALA A 30 -3.74 -1.98 10.32
N PRO A 31 -2.89 -2.78 10.98
CA PRO A 31 -2.38 -2.44 12.30
C PRO A 31 -1.43 -1.23 12.22
N GLY A 32 -1.54 -0.30 13.17
CA GLY A 32 -0.75 0.93 13.25
C GLY A 32 0.70 0.75 13.71
N ILE A 33 1.34 -0.37 13.37
CA ILE A 33 2.73 -0.70 13.69
C ILE A 33 3.62 -0.54 12.44
N PRO A 34 4.94 -0.33 12.58
CA PRO A 34 5.86 -0.34 11.43
C PRO A 34 5.72 -1.64 10.62
N GLY A 35 5.56 -1.53 9.30
CA GLY A 35 5.30 -2.69 8.45
C GLY A 35 3.85 -3.23 8.48
N GLY A 36 2.94 -2.65 9.25
CA GLY A 36 1.56 -3.16 9.39
C GLY A 36 0.80 -3.21 8.05
N ALA A 37 1.05 -2.25 7.17
CA ALA A 37 0.39 -2.19 5.86
C ALA A 37 0.85 -3.30 4.91
N ILE A 38 2.14 -3.68 4.91
CA ILE A 38 2.60 -4.81 4.09
C ILE A 38 2.07 -6.13 4.62
N MET A 39 1.99 -6.30 5.95
CA MET A 39 1.42 -7.50 6.56
C MET A 39 -0.06 -7.69 6.19
N ALA A 40 -0.83 -6.60 6.10
CA ALA A 40 -2.20 -6.63 5.59
C ALA A 40 -2.28 -6.95 4.08
N ALA A 41 -1.24 -6.59 3.30
CA ALA A 41 -1.20 -6.78 1.86
C ALA A 41 -0.75 -8.18 1.42
N LEU A 42 -0.01 -8.94 2.24
CA LEU A 42 0.57 -10.24 1.86
C LEU A 42 -0.47 -11.22 1.31
N GLY A 43 -1.61 -11.36 1.99
CA GLY A 43 -2.69 -12.25 1.53
C GLY A 43 -3.29 -11.84 0.18
N LEU A 44 -3.35 -10.53 -0.10
CA LEU A 44 -3.80 -10.01 -1.39
C LEU A 44 -2.74 -10.17 -2.49
N LEU A 45 -1.45 -9.99 -2.16
CA LEU A 45 -0.34 -10.22 -3.08
C LEU A 45 -0.30 -11.68 -3.55
N GLN A 46 -0.53 -12.63 -2.65
CA GLN A 46 -0.64 -14.05 -2.99
C GLN A 46 -1.89 -14.34 -3.84
N SER A 47 -3.06 -13.91 -3.37
CA SER A 47 -4.35 -14.33 -3.96
C SER A 47 -4.70 -13.61 -5.27
N MET A 48 -4.30 -12.35 -5.45
CA MET A 48 -4.67 -11.54 -6.63
C MET A 48 -3.55 -11.38 -7.66
N LEU A 49 -2.28 -11.41 -7.21
CA LEU A 49 -1.11 -11.24 -8.09
C LEU A 49 -0.28 -12.52 -8.24
N GLY A 50 -0.60 -13.58 -7.49
CA GLY A 50 0.10 -14.86 -7.59
C GLY A 50 1.54 -14.80 -7.11
N PHE A 51 1.88 -13.87 -6.21
CA PHE A 51 3.25 -13.72 -5.72
C PHE A 51 3.65 -14.94 -4.87
N ASP A 52 4.77 -15.56 -5.25
CA ASP A 52 5.42 -16.60 -4.47
C ASP A 52 6.12 -16.03 -3.23
N GLU A 53 6.62 -16.91 -2.36
CA GLU A 53 7.30 -16.50 -1.12
C GLU A 53 8.51 -15.59 -1.39
N THR A 54 9.21 -15.81 -2.50
CA THR A 54 10.36 -14.98 -2.91
C THR A 54 9.92 -13.56 -3.27
N ALA A 55 8.88 -13.41 -4.10
CA ALA A 55 8.36 -12.11 -4.49
C ALA A 55 7.73 -11.37 -3.29
N GLN A 56 7.08 -12.09 -2.38
CA GLN A 56 6.56 -11.53 -1.12
C GLN A 56 7.70 -11.03 -0.22
N GLY A 57 8.78 -11.80 -0.07
CA GLY A 57 9.99 -11.38 0.63
C GLY A 57 10.57 -10.09 0.04
N GLY A 58 10.68 -10.01 -1.28
CA GLY A 58 11.12 -8.80 -1.98
C GLY A 58 10.22 -7.59 -1.73
N MET A 59 8.90 -7.79 -1.68
CA MET A 59 7.93 -6.73 -1.33
C MET A 59 8.08 -6.25 0.11
N ILE A 60 8.33 -7.15 1.07
CA ILE A 60 8.57 -6.79 2.48
C ILE A 60 9.84 -5.94 2.59
N THR A 61 10.93 -6.37 1.96
CA THR A 61 12.21 -5.62 2.01
C THR A 61 12.05 -4.22 1.42
N LEU A 62 11.42 -4.11 0.24
CA LEU A 62 11.14 -2.81 -0.38
C LEU A 62 10.23 -1.96 0.49
N TYR A 63 9.19 -2.54 1.09
CA TYR A 63 8.26 -1.82 1.93
C TYR A 63 8.95 -1.26 3.17
N ILE A 64 9.74 -2.06 3.88
CA ILE A 64 10.47 -1.61 5.08
C ILE A 64 11.39 -0.43 4.74
N ALA A 65 12.05 -0.45 3.57
CA ALA A 65 12.91 0.64 3.13
C ALA A 65 12.16 1.96 2.87
N MET A 66 10.84 1.90 2.57
CA MET A 66 10.04 3.05 2.14
C MET A 66 8.92 3.45 3.11
N ASP A 67 8.63 2.65 4.14
CA ASP A 67 7.49 2.82 5.06
C ASP A 67 7.45 4.21 5.73
N SER A 68 8.63 4.77 5.99
CA SER A 68 8.80 6.11 6.54
C SER A 68 8.23 7.22 5.62
N PHE A 69 8.36 7.08 4.30
CA PHE A 69 7.76 8.03 3.35
C PHE A 69 6.23 7.94 3.35
N GLY A 70 5.69 6.72 3.40
CA GLY A 70 4.25 6.49 3.50
C GLY A 70 3.66 7.10 4.77
N THR A 71 4.32 6.87 5.90
CA THR A 71 3.92 7.43 7.19
C THR A 71 3.98 8.95 7.19
N ALA A 72 5.07 9.55 6.68
CA ALA A 72 5.20 11.00 6.59
C ALA A 72 4.08 11.63 5.74
N THR A 73 3.79 11.03 4.57
CA THR A 73 2.73 11.51 3.67
C THR A 73 1.36 11.44 4.35
N ASN A 74 1.05 10.36 5.06
CA ASN A 74 -0.22 10.20 5.76
C ASN A 74 -0.41 11.28 6.85
N VAL A 75 0.65 11.58 7.61
CA VAL A 75 0.60 12.62 8.66
C VAL A 75 0.43 14.02 8.04
N THR A 76 1.17 14.33 6.97
CA THR A 76 1.06 15.62 6.28
C THR A 76 -0.35 15.85 5.72
N VAL A 77 -0.91 14.86 5.02
CA VAL A 77 -2.26 14.96 4.43
C VAL A 77 -3.33 15.13 5.52
N ALA A 78 -3.20 14.45 6.66
CA ALA A 78 -4.11 14.65 7.79
C ALA A 78 -4.06 16.09 8.33
N GLY A 79 -2.87 16.70 8.39
CA GLY A 79 -2.70 18.10 8.74
C GLY A 79 -3.36 19.05 7.75
N ASP A 80 -3.16 18.82 6.45
CA ASP A 80 -3.78 19.62 5.39
C ASP A 80 -5.32 19.55 5.44
N ILE A 81 -5.87 18.35 5.64
CA ILE A 81 -7.32 18.15 5.81
C ILE A 81 -7.83 18.90 7.03
N ALA A 82 -7.11 18.87 8.16
CA ALA A 82 -7.51 19.60 9.37
C ALA A 82 -7.59 21.12 9.13
N ILE A 83 -6.64 21.68 8.38
CA ILE A 83 -6.64 23.11 8.00
C ILE A 83 -7.84 23.42 7.11
N ILE A 84 -8.13 22.58 6.11
CA ILE A 84 -9.28 22.75 5.20
C ILE A 84 -10.59 22.71 5.98
N VAL A 85 -10.78 21.72 6.84
CA VAL A 85 -11.99 21.57 7.66
C VAL A 85 -12.19 22.79 8.57
N ASN A 86 -11.12 23.29 9.20
CA ASN A 86 -11.18 24.50 10.02
C ASN A 86 -11.54 25.75 9.19
N ARG A 87 -11.11 25.82 7.92
CA ARG A 87 -11.45 26.94 7.03
C ARG A 87 -12.91 26.90 6.57
N VAL A 88 -13.46 25.71 6.34
CA VAL A 88 -14.86 25.52 5.90
C VAL A 88 -15.86 25.70 7.04
N ASN A 89 -15.49 25.33 8.27
CA ASN A 89 -16.36 25.42 9.46
C ASN A 89 -16.28 26.77 10.19
N LYS A 90 -15.56 27.75 9.64
CA LYS A 90 -15.55 29.14 10.07
C LYS A 90 -16.51 29.96 9.23
#